data_AF-A0A932V9T6-F1
#
_entry.id   AF-A0A932V9T6-F1
#
_cell.length_a   1.000
_cell.length_b   1.000
_cell.length_c   1.000
_cell.angle_alpha   90.00
_cell.angle_beta   90.00
_cell.angle_gamma   90.00
#
_symmetry.space_group_name_H-M   'P 1'
#
loop_
_entity.id
_entity.type
_entity.pdbx_description
1 polymer ?
#
loop_
_entity_poly.entity_id
_entity_poly.type
_entity_poly.pdbx_seq_one_letter_code
_entity_poly.pdbx_strand_id
1 'polypeptide(L)'
;MDFIQSESGGIAMALVALALYAGILFWASRRQDKHRWSVVAAATSSGIVVLSINAIARAIGWWDWWGYQLHLLIQIALLLVGTSIIFTLSLTGYRWLETHSRNPLRIYGVISIAVLGPLTVIGDWYNIERGKLAFGGGYTIWQDVLVGQALFWLPVVLYRAIRTANSR
;
A
#
# COMPACT_ATOMS: atom_id res chain seq x y z
N MET A 1 9.27 17.94 18.41
CA MET A 1 9.34 16.77 17.50
C MET A 1 8.01 16.04 17.59
N ASP A 2 7.38 15.75 16.45
CA ASP A 2 6.19 14.88 16.42
C ASP A 2 6.60 13.50 16.93
N PHE A 3 5.79 12.85 17.79
CA PHE A 3 6.08 11.50 18.31
C PHE A 3 6.40 10.49 17.21
N ILE A 4 5.71 10.60 16.06
CA ILE A 4 5.92 9.75 14.88
C ILE A 4 7.35 9.87 14.29
N GLN A 5 8.01 11.00 14.52
CA GLN A 5 9.38 11.27 14.06
C GLN A 5 10.44 10.91 15.09
N SER A 6 10.07 10.57 16.33
CA SER A 6 11.01 10.06 17.31
C SER A 6 11.31 8.58 17.05
N GLU A 7 12.48 8.13 17.47
CA GLU A 7 12.86 6.71 17.41
C GLU A 7 11.84 5.82 18.14
N SER A 8 11.43 6.25 19.34
CA SER A 8 10.43 5.55 20.15
C SER A 8 9.07 5.44 19.46
N GLY A 9 8.59 6.50 18.80
CA GLY A 9 7.32 6.46 18.07
C GLY A 9 7.41 5.63 16.80
N GLY A 10 8.53 5.70 16.07
CA GLY A 10 8.78 4.83 14.92
C GLY A 10 8.81 3.35 15.30
N ILE A 11 9.45 3.00 16.43
CA ILE A 11 9.44 1.63 16.98
C ILE A 11 8.02 1.21 17.35
N ALA A 12 7.28 2.06 18.07
CA ALA A 12 5.90 1.75 18.46
C ALA A 12 5.01 1.49 17.23
N MET A 13 5.12 2.31 16.18
CA MET A 13 4.38 2.11 14.93
C MET A 13 4.78 0.81 14.23
N ALA A 14 6.08 0.49 14.19
CA ALA A 14 6.55 -0.75 13.60
C ALA A 14 6.00 -1.99 14.33
N LEU A 15 6.00 -1.96 15.67
CA LEU A 15 5.43 -3.04 16.48
C LEU A 15 3.92 -3.21 16.26
N VAL A 16 3.17 -2.10 16.18
CA VAL A 16 1.73 -2.14 15.88
C VAL A 16 1.49 -2.72 14.48
N ALA A 17 2.23 -2.29 13.47
CA ALA A 17 2.10 -2.82 12.12
C ALA A 17 2.39 -4.33 12.07
N LEU A 18 3.44 -4.78 12.75
CA LEU A 18 3.77 -6.20 12.86
C LEU A 18 2.68 -7.00 13.57
N ALA A 19 2.13 -6.48 14.67
CA ALA A 19 1.03 -7.13 15.39
C ALA A 19 -0.23 -7.24 14.53
N LEU A 20 -0.60 -6.18 13.81
CA LEU A 20 -1.74 -6.20 12.87
C LEU A 20 -1.51 -7.20 11.74
N TYR A 21 -0.31 -7.24 11.16
CA TYR A 21 0.03 -8.17 10.11
C TYR A 21 0.05 -9.62 10.59
N ALA A 22 0.55 -9.89 11.81
CA ALA A 22 0.42 -11.19 12.44
C ALA A 22 -1.05 -11.60 12.63
N GLY A 23 -1.92 -10.65 12.98
CA GLY A 23 -3.37 -10.83 13.00
C GLY A 23 -3.94 -11.22 11.64
N ILE A 24 -3.47 -10.60 10.54
CA ILE A 24 -3.85 -10.95 9.17
C ILE A 24 -3.39 -12.38 8.82
N LEU A 25 -2.15 -12.74 9.15
CA LEU A 25 -1.64 -14.10 8.92
C LEU A 25 -2.45 -15.14 9.70
N PHE A 26 -2.78 -14.84 10.96
CA PHE A 26 -3.64 -15.70 11.78
C PHE A 26 -5.07 -15.80 11.22
N TRP A 27 -5.63 -14.71 10.71
CA TRP A 27 -6.93 -14.73 10.03
C TRP A 27 -6.90 -15.59 8.76
N ALA A 28 -5.81 -15.51 7.99
CA ALA A 28 -5.62 -16.26 6.76
C ALA A 28 -5.36 -17.75 7.00
N SER A 29 -4.76 -18.13 8.13
CA SER A 29 -4.52 -19.52 8.51
C SER A 29 -5.77 -20.27 8.94
N ARG A 30 -6.88 -19.57 9.24
CA ARG A 30 -8.14 -20.23 9.61
C ARG A 30 -8.76 -20.97 8.42
N ARG A 31 -9.10 -22.25 8.62
CA ARG A 31 -9.56 -23.23 7.60
C ARG A 31 -10.85 -22.91 6.84
N GLN A 32 -11.50 -21.77 7.10
CA GLN A 32 -12.84 -21.48 6.59
C GLN A 32 -12.87 -21.04 5.11
N ASP A 33 -11.78 -20.47 4.58
CA ASP A 33 -11.75 -19.97 3.20
C ASP A 33 -10.33 -20.01 2.61
N LYS A 34 -10.12 -20.89 1.62
CA LYS A 34 -8.83 -21.10 0.94
C LYS A 34 -8.34 -19.85 0.19
N HIS A 35 -9.21 -18.89 -0.11
CA HIS A 35 -8.82 -17.68 -0.85
C HIS A 35 -8.23 -16.58 0.04
N ARG A 36 -8.22 -16.73 1.38
CA ARG A 36 -7.58 -15.76 2.28
C ARG A 36 -6.06 -15.67 2.05
N TRP A 37 -5.40 -16.79 1.79
CA TRP A 37 -3.98 -16.79 1.45
C TRP A 37 -3.69 -16.12 0.12
N SER A 38 -4.58 -16.20 -0.87
CA SER A 38 -4.44 -15.46 -2.12
C SER A 38 -4.51 -13.95 -1.90
N VAL A 39 -5.33 -13.48 -0.95
CA VAL A 39 -5.40 -12.07 -0.56
C VAL A 39 -4.09 -11.63 0.08
N VAL A 40 -3.63 -12.37 1.10
CA VAL A 40 -2.37 -12.04 1.79
C VAL A 40 -1.20 -12.05 0.82
N ALA A 41 -1.06 -13.10 0.00
CA ALA A 41 0.01 -13.19 -0.98
C ALA A 41 0.00 -12.01 -1.96
N ALA A 42 -1.15 -11.66 -2.54
CA ALA A 42 -1.27 -10.52 -3.44
C ALA A 42 -0.93 -9.19 -2.77
N ALA A 43 -1.42 -8.98 -1.53
CA ALA A 43 -1.16 -7.76 -0.77
C ALA A 43 0.32 -7.62 -0.40
N THR A 44 0.95 -8.69 0.08
CA THR A 44 2.37 -8.73 0.44
C THR A 44 3.26 -8.56 -0.77
N SER A 45 2.98 -9.25 -1.89
CA SER A 45 3.72 -9.06 -3.13
C SER A 45 3.61 -7.62 -3.65
N SER A 46 2.42 -7.00 -3.54
CA SER A 46 2.24 -5.59 -3.90
C SER A 46 3.02 -4.67 -2.95
N GLY A 47 3.05 -4.96 -1.65
CA GLY A 47 3.86 -4.23 -0.67
C GLY A 47 5.36 -4.31 -0.96
N ILE A 48 5.86 -5.45 -1.44
CA ILE A 48 7.26 -5.60 -1.89
C ILE A 48 7.52 -4.68 -3.08
N VAL A 49 6.61 -4.65 -4.07
CA VAL A 49 6.74 -3.76 -5.23
C VAL A 49 6.74 -2.29 -4.81
N VAL A 50 5.88 -1.89 -3.87
CA VAL A 50 5.86 -0.52 -3.32
C VAL A 50 7.17 -0.17 -2.63
N LEU A 51 7.70 -1.07 -1.80
CA LEU A 51 9.00 -0.89 -1.16
C LEU A 51 10.13 -0.73 -2.21
N SER A 52 10.14 -1.57 -3.25
CA SER A 52 11.13 -1.51 -4.32
C SER A 52 11.03 -0.22 -5.14
N ILE A 53 9.83 0.21 -5.51
CA ILE A 53 9.62 1.48 -6.23
C ILE A 53 10.09 2.66 -5.38
N ASN A 54 9.80 2.67 -4.08
CA ASN A 54 10.31 3.70 -3.16
C ASN A 54 11.84 3.73 -3.13
N ALA A 55 12.48 2.56 -3.02
CA ALA A 55 13.94 2.48 -3.01
C ALA A 55 14.56 3.00 -4.33
N ILE A 56 13.98 2.62 -5.48
CA ILE A 56 14.43 3.07 -6.80
C ILE A 56 14.21 4.57 -6.98
N ALA A 57 13.00 5.06 -6.68
CA ALA A 57 12.65 6.47 -6.83
C ALA A 57 13.51 7.38 -5.96
N ARG A 58 13.85 6.94 -4.74
CA ARG A 58 14.84 7.62 -3.89
C ARG A 58 16.22 7.61 -4.53
N ALA A 59 16.68 6.45 -5.02
CA ALA A 59 18.02 6.31 -5.57
C ALA A 59 18.26 7.19 -6.82
N ILE A 60 17.22 7.39 -7.64
CA ILE A 60 17.28 8.25 -8.83
C ILE A 60 16.88 9.71 -8.55
N GLY A 61 16.59 10.06 -7.29
CA GLY A 61 16.25 11.42 -6.87
C GLY A 61 14.87 11.90 -7.32
N TRP A 62 13.95 11.00 -7.64
CA TRP A 62 12.55 11.36 -7.93
C TRP A 62 11.78 11.75 -6.69
N TRP A 63 12.00 11.00 -5.60
CA TRP A 63 11.29 11.18 -4.34
C TRP A 63 12.27 11.48 -3.21
N ASP A 64 11.97 12.52 -2.44
CA ASP A 64 12.53 12.74 -1.13
C ASP A 64 11.40 12.84 -0.10
N TRP A 65 11.38 11.91 0.84
CA TRP A 65 10.34 11.80 1.85
C TRP A 65 10.98 11.71 3.22
N TRP A 66 10.44 12.41 4.22
CA TRP A 66 11.00 12.41 5.57
C TRP A 66 11.20 11.00 6.16
N GLY A 67 10.34 10.04 5.78
CA GLY A 67 10.43 8.66 6.26
C GLY A 67 11.68 7.92 5.77
N TYR A 68 12.34 8.40 4.71
CA TYR A 68 13.61 7.86 4.23
C TYR A 68 14.80 8.10 5.17
N GLN A 69 14.65 9.01 6.13
CA GLN A 69 15.64 9.27 7.19
C GLN A 69 15.48 8.31 8.37
N LEU A 70 14.38 7.56 8.44
CA LEU A 70 14.14 6.60 9.53
C LEU A 70 15.03 5.36 9.39
N HIS A 71 15.18 4.64 10.50
CA HIS A 71 15.89 3.36 10.50
C HIS A 71 15.26 2.38 9.49
N LEU A 72 16.09 1.56 8.82
CA LEU A 72 15.64 0.67 7.73
C LEU A 72 14.48 -0.25 8.16
N LEU A 73 14.53 -0.77 9.39
CA LEU A 73 13.45 -1.60 9.94
C LEU A 73 12.11 -0.87 10.02
N ILE A 74 12.13 0.42 10.33
CA ILE A 74 10.92 1.26 10.39
C ILE A 74 10.41 1.51 8.97
N GLN A 75 11.31 1.78 8.01
CA GLN A 75 10.93 1.93 6.60
C GLN A 75 10.27 0.66 6.06
N ILE A 76 10.84 -0.51 6.34
CA ILE A 76 10.25 -1.80 5.96
C ILE A 76 8.87 -1.97 6.63
N ALA A 77 8.74 -1.68 7.92
CA ALA A 77 7.46 -1.79 8.61
C ALA A 77 6.40 -0.85 8.01
N LEU A 78 6.75 0.39 7.64
CA LEU A 78 5.82 1.33 7.05
C LEU A 78 5.47 0.97 5.60
N LEU A 79 6.49 0.81 4.75
CA LEU A 79 6.33 0.68 3.30
C LEU A 79 5.92 -0.73 2.86
N LEU A 80 6.41 -1.78 3.52
CA LEU A 80 6.02 -3.15 3.21
C LEU A 80 4.83 -3.57 4.07
N VAL A 81 4.97 -3.56 5.39
CA VAL A 81 3.95 -4.14 6.28
C VAL A 81 2.69 -3.27 6.32
N GLY A 82 2.83 -1.96 6.48
CA GLY A 82 1.73 -0.99 6.45
C GLY A 82 0.95 -1.06 5.14
N THR A 83 1.65 -1.01 4.02
CA THR A 83 1.04 -1.16 2.68
C THR A 83 0.34 -2.50 2.51
N SER A 84 0.93 -3.60 3.00
CA SER A 84 0.32 -4.93 2.91
C SER A 84 -0.99 -5.00 3.71
N ILE A 85 -1.09 -4.31 4.84
CA ILE A 85 -2.33 -4.20 5.63
C ILE A 85 -3.39 -3.44 4.82
N ILE A 86 -3.05 -2.27 4.28
CA ILE A 86 -3.95 -1.44 3.47
C ILE A 86 -4.45 -2.24 2.25
N PHE A 87 -3.56 -2.93 1.55
CA PHE A 87 -3.91 -3.74 0.39
C PHE A 87 -4.74 -4.98 0.76
N THR A 88 -4.52 -5.57 1.94
CA THR A 88 -5.39 -6.66 2.45
C THR A 88 -6.81 -6.14 2.68
N LEU A 89 -6.97 -4.96 3.28
CA LEU A 89 -8.28 -4.33 3.49
C LEU A 89 -8.96 -3.99 2.15
N SER A 90 -8.22 -3.36 1.24
CA SER A 90 -8.65 -3.04 -0.13
C SER A 90 -9.14 -4.30 -0.87
N LEU A 91 -8.38 -5.39 -0.82
CA LEU A 91 -8.75 -6.67 -1.43
C LEU A 91 -9.95 -7.32 -0.76
N THR A 92 -10.09 -7.19 0.56
CA THR A 92 -11.28 -7.69 1.28
C THR A 92 -12.53 -6.93 0.84
N GLY A 93 -12.45 -5.61 0.69
CA GLY A 93 -13.52 -4.79 0.14
C GLY A 93 -13.83 -5.14 -1.32
N TYR A 94 -12.80 -5.37 -2.13
CA TYR A 94 -12.96 -5.82 -3.51
C TYR A 94 -13.65 -7.20 -3.60
N ARG A 95 -13.29 -8.15 -2.75
CA ARG A 95 -13.97 -9.46 -2.67
C ARG A 95 -15.42 -9.34 -2.24
N TRP A 96 -15.72 -8.42 -1.33
CA TRP A 96 -17.11 -8.10 -0.96
C TRP A 96 -17.89 -7.53 -2.16
N LEU A 97 -17.26 -6.67 -2.97
CA LEU A 97 -17.86 -6.21 -4.23
C LEU A 97 -18.08 -7.36 -5.21
N GLU A 98 -17.14 -8.32 -5.33
CA GLU A 98 -17.33 -9.49 -6.21
C GLU A 98 -18.54 -10.32 -5.83
N THR A 99 -18.91 -10.37 -4.55
CA THR A 99 -20.08 -11.13 -4.08
C THR A 99 -21.39 -10.34 -4.11
N HIS A 100 -21.34 -9.00 -4.07
CA HIS A 100 -22.55 -8.16 -3.93
C HIS A 100 -22.84 -7.25 -5.13
N SER A 101 -21.97 -7.20 -6.14
CA SER A 101 -22.11 -6.29 -7.27
C SER A 101 -21.98 -7.00 -8.61
N ARG A 102 -22.76 -6.55 -9.60
CA ARG A 102 -22.66 -7.05 -10.98
C ARG A 102 -21.37 -6.60 -11.69
N ASN A 103 -20.81 -5.47 -11.28
CA ASN A 103 -19.65 -4.83 -11.92
C ASN A 103 -18.58 -4.43 -10.89
N PRO A 104 -17.98 -5.39 -10.15
CA PRO A 104 -17.05 -5.09 -9.05
C PRO A 104 -15.83 -4.29 -9.50
N LEU A 105 -15.28 -4.58 -10.68
CA LEU A 105 -14.14 -3.85 -11.25
C LEU A 105 -14.47 -2.39 -11.55
N ARG A 106 -15.68 -2.11 -12.07
CA ARG A 106 -16.08 -0.74 -12.39
C ARG A 106 -16.26 0.08 -11.12
N ILE A 107 -16.89 -0.49 -10.09
CA ILE A 107 -17.07 0.17 -8.79
C ILE A 107 -15.71 0.43 -8.15
N TYR A 108 -14.85 -0.59 -8.09
CA TYR A 108 -13.50 -0.45 -7.57
C TYR A 108 -12.70 0.63 -8.33
N GLY A 109 -12.80 0.67 -9.65
CA GLY A 109 -12.13 1.66 -10.47
C GLY A 109 -12.65 3.08 -10.27
N VAL A 110 -13.96 3.25 -10.14
CA VAL A 110 -14.55 4.55 -9.80
C VAL A 110 -14.09 5.01 -8.42
N ILE A 111 -14.08 4.12 -7.41
CA ILE A 111 -13.58 4.44 -6.06
C ILE A 111 -12.09 4.81 -6.13
N SER A 112 -11.27 4.02 -6.81
CA SER A 112 -9.85 4.29 -7.00
C SER A 112 -9.63 5.67 -7.62
N ILE A 113 -10.31 6.02 -8.71
CA ILE A 113 -10.12 7.32 -9.38
C ILE A 113 -10.70 8.47 -8.56
N ALA A 114 -11.95 8.35 -8.10
CA ALA A 114 -12.67 9.43 -7.45
C ALA A 114 -12.17 9.72 -6.03
N VAL A 115 -11.58 8.73 -5.35
CA VAL A 115 -11.11 8.87 -3.97
C VAL A 115 -9.59 9.00 -3.94
N LEU A 116 -8.85 8.07 -4.54
CA LEU A 116 -7.39 8.08 -4.38
C LEU A 116 -6.71 9.17 -5.17
N GLY A 117 -7.18 9.48 -6.39
CA GLY A 117 -6.63 10.58 -7.17
C GLY A 117 -6.60 11.90 -6.36
N PRO A 118 -7.75 12.37 -5.86
CA PRO A 118 -7.80 13.55 -5.00
C PRO A 118 -7.02 13.41 -3.70
N LEU A 119 -7.08 12.25 -3.03
CA LEU A 119 -6.34 12.05 -1.77
C LEU A 119 -4.82 12.08 -1.96
N THR A 120 -4.30 11.55 -3.06
CA THR A 120 -2.88 11.65 -3.41
C THR A 120 -2.50 13.11 -3.63
N VAL A 121 -3.25 13.85 -4.44
CA VAL A 121 -2.97 15.28 -4.68
C VAL A 121 -2.99 16.08 -3.38
N ILE A 122 -4.02 15.89 -2.54
CA ILE A 122 -4.15 16.60 -1.26
C ILE A 122 -3.02 16.20 -0.30
N GLY A 123 -2.71 14.91 -0.23
CA GLY A 123 -1.66 14.36 0.62
C GLY A 123 -0.28 14.87 0.22
N ASP A 124 0.04 14.83 -1.07
CA ASP A 124 1.31 15.32 -1.60
C ASP A 124 1.45 16.82 -1.37
N TRP A 125 0.42 17.59 -1.73
CA TRP A 125 0.42 19.04 -1.53
C TRP A 125 0.66 19.40 -0.05
N TYR A 126 -0.09 18.77 0.87
CA TYR A 126 0.08 18.99 2.31
C TYR A 126 1.48 18.61 2.82
N ASN A 127 2.08 17.54 2.32
CA ASN A 127 3.42 17.14 2.74
C ASN A 127 4.52 18.01 2.10
N ILE A 128 4.33 18.47 0.86
CA ILE A 128 5.23 19.40 0.18
C ILE A 128 5.27 20.73 0.93
N GLU A 129 4.11 21.30 1.27
CA GLU A 129 4.04 22.57 2.03
C GLU A 129 4.75 22.49 3.39
N ARG A 130 4.84 21.29 3.98
CA ARG A 130 5.51 21.05 5.26
C ARG A 130 6.97 20.61 5.13
N GLY A 131 7.53 20.60 3.91
CA GLY A 131 8.88 20.11 3.66
C GLY A 131 9.08 18.63 4.03
N LYS A 132 7.99 17.85 4.05
CA LYS A 132 7.95 16.42 4.38
C LYS A 132 8.02 15.54 3.13
N LEU A 133 7.75 16.10 1.95
CA LEU A 133 7.84 15.46 0.65
C LEU A 133 8.45 16.45 -0.34
N ALA A 134 9.34 15.98 -1.20
CA ALA A 134 9.89 16.73 -2.31
C ALA A 134 9.96 15.83 -3.55
N PHE A 135 9.74 16.44 -4.72
CA PHE A 135 9.89 15.78 -6.01
C PHE A 135 11.07 16.36 -6.76
N GLY A 136 11.86 15.48 -7.39
CA GLY A 136 13.06 15.84 -8.13
C GLY A 136 13.13 15.17 -9.50
N GLY A 137 14.16 15.50 -10.30
CA GLY A 137 14.40 14.84 -11.59
C GLY A 137 13.28 15.00 -12.63
N GLY A 138 12.50 16.09 -12.54
CA GLY A 138 11.32 16.31 -13.39
C GLY A 138 10.07 15.53 -12.97
N TYR A 139 10.09 14.86 -11.82
CA TYR A 139 8.94 14.21 -11.22
C TYR A 139 7.92 15.23 -10.70
N THR A 140 6.63 14.95 -10.86
CA THR A 140 5.53 15.87 -10.57
C THR A 140 4.38 15.14 -9.87
N ILE A 141 3.50 15.91 -9.22
CA ILE A 141 2.29 15.39 -8.56
C ILE A 141 1.44 14.53 -9.50
N TRP A 142 1.33 14.91 -10.79
CA TRP A 142 0.55 14.11 -11.74
C TRP A 142 1.16 12.73 -12.01
N GLN A 143 2.50 12.63 -12.02
CA GLN A 143 3.16 11.33 -12.10
C GLN A 143 2.95 10.53 -10.81
N ASP A 144 2.91 11.18 -9.65
CA ASP A 144 2.60 10.50 -8.38
C ASP A 144 1.19 9.90 -8.38
N VAL A 145 0.20 10.66 -8.85
CA VAL A 145 -1.17 10.16 -9.02
C VAL A 145 -1.20 8.93 -9.94
N LEU A 146 -0.47 8.94 -11.06
CA LEU A 146 -0.44 7.79 -11.97
C LEU A 146 0.24 6.57 -11.34
N VAL A 147 1.36 6.78 -10.64
CA VAL A 147 2.09 5.71 -9.93
C VAL A 147 1.24 5.15 -8.80
N GLY A 148 0.64 6.00 -7.97
CA GLY A 148 -0.27 5.64 -6.90
C GLY A 148 -1.47 4.83 -7.40
N GLN A 149 -2.04 5.22 -8.54
CA GLN A 149 -3.14 4.48 -9.17
C GLN A 149 -2.68 3.11 -9.68
N ALA A 150 -1.55 3.03 -10.38
CA ALA A 150 -1.01 1.75 -10.83
C ALA A 150 -0.73 0.81 -9.64
N LEU A 151 -0.15 1.34 -8.57
CA LEU A 151 0.12 0.61 -7.33
C LEU A 151 -1.15 0.16 -6.62
N PHE A 152 -2.21 0.97 -6.63
CA PHE A 152 -3.47 0.60 -6.00
C PHE A 152 -4.20 -0.52 -6.74
N TRP A 153 -4.08 -0.57 -8.07
CA TRP A 153 -4.65 -1.66 -8.88
C TRP A 153 -3.84 -2.95 -8.83
N LEU A 154 -2.53 -2.85 -8.56
CA LEU A 154 -1.61 -3.98 -8.48
C LEU A 154 -2.12 -5.15 -7.61
N PRO A 155 -2.60 -4.95 -6.36
CA PRO A 155 -3.10 -6.05 -5.55
C PRO A 155 -4.28 -6.77 -6.20
N VAL A 156 -5.20 -6.06 -6.88
CA VAL A 156 -6.34 -6.69 -7.57
C VAL A 156 -5.87 -7.55 -8.74
N VAL A 157 -4.88 -7.07 -9.51
CA VAL A 157 -4.29 -7.81 -10.63
C VAL A 157 -3.60 -9.08 -10.12
N LEU A 158 -2.74 -8.95 -9.10
CA LEU A 158 -2.05 -10.09 -8.51
C LEU A 158 -3.01 -11.08 -7.86
N TYR A 159 -4.03 -10.60 -7.14
CA TYR A 159 -5.05 -11.44 -6.53
C TYR A 159 -5.78 -12.29 -7.56
N ARG A 160 -6.22 -11.68 -8.67
CA ARG A 160 -6.88 -12.39 -9.76
C ARG A 160 -5.94 -13.42 -10.39
N ALA A 161 -4.68 -13.06 -10.65
CA ALA A 161 -3.69 -13.99 -11.21
C ALA A 161 -3.44 -15.20 -10.30
N ILE A 162 -3.21 -14.97 -9.00
CA ILE A 162 -2.98 -16.02 -8.00
C ILE A 162 -4.23 -16.90 -7.85
N ARG A 163 -5.42 -16.31 -7.81
CA ARG A 163 -6.68 -17.06 -7.72
C ARG A 163 -6.88 -17.96 -8.93
N THR A 164 -6.61 -17.48 -10.14
CA THR A 164 -6.71 -18.27 -11.37
C THR A 164 -5.69 -19.39 -11.39
N ALA A 165 -4.45 -19.15 -10.97
CA ALA A 165 -3.42 -20.17 -10.87
C ALA A 165 -3.80 -21.29 -9.89
N ASN A 166 -4.40 -20.95 -8.74
CA ASN A 166 -4.86 -21.91 -7.73
C ASN A 166 -6.15 -22.67 -8.10
N SER A 167 -6.81 -22.28 -9.18
CA SER A 167 -8.04 -22.93 -9.68
C SER A 167 -7.80 -23.94 -10.81
N ARG A 168 -6.55 -24.03 -11.29
CA ARG A 168 -6.08 -25.02 -12.26
C ARG A 168 -5.46 -26.19 -11.52
#